data_AF-A0A947WB49-F1
#
_entry.id   AF-A0A947WB49-F1
#
_cell.length_a   1.000
_cell.length_b   1.000
_cell.length_c   1.000
_cell.angle_alpha   90.00
_cell.angle_beta   90.00
_cell.angle_gamma   90.00
#
_symmetry.space_group_name_H-M   'P 1'
#
loop_
_entity.id
_entity.type
_entity.pdbx_description
1 polymer ?
#
loop_
_entity_poly.entity_id
_entity_poly.type
_entity_poly.pdbx_seq_one_letter_code
_entity_poly.pdbx_strand_id
1 'polypeptide(L)'
;MEVNDISKLLGITNNQVIFSLGRVEDIPLIETPTKAKELYCKCPDSMRPTIMKKWKKLIKEAIPLLTTLQEACVLYQNCPEEMEPAVTRKLEELTEKTIPFLKTPAEAKKLYKNSPKSIKPAVTRKWEELTKKAIPLLKTPAEAKNLLWDCPKSTEPAVIKKWEELTGKAILLLKTPTKAGELYRNCADSMKTVVRKKQEELIINSLKTPAEIREFFRNNCPKSMEPAIIRKWEELTKKAIPLLKTPAEAHELHQNCADSTEPEVTIKWKELTKKAIPLLKTPAEAKELYRNCPNSMGPTVINKRIELTKKAIPFLKTPTEAKELYQNCPDSMKPTIIKFLREL
;
A
#
# COMPACT_ATOMS: atom_id res chain seq x y z
N MET A 1 48.22 -47.25 -24.42
CA MET A 1 47.81 -45.83 -24.37
C MET A 1 46.39 -45.81 -23.84
N GLU A 2 46.14 -45.13 -22.72
CA GLU A 2 44.81 -45.16 -22.10
C GLU A 2 43.82 -44.31 -22.89
N VAL A 3 42.52 -44.54 -22.69
CA VAL A 3 41.43 -43.80 -23.38
C VAL A 3 41.58 -42.28 -23.19
N ASN A 4 41.97 -41.85 -21.99
CA ASN A 4 42.25 -40.45 -21.66
C ASN A 4 43.40 -39.86 -22.48
N ASP A 5 44.44 -40.65 -22.74
CA ASP A 5 45.61 -40.21 -23.50
C ASP A 5 45.24 -40.03 -24.96
N ILE A 6 44.52 -40.99 -25.55
CA ILE A 6 44.05 -40.93 -26.94
C ILE A 6 43.04 -39.77 -27.11
N SER A 7 42.19 -39.52 -26.12
CA SER A 7 41.21 -38.43 -26.14
C SER A 7 41.89 -37.07 -26.18
N LYS A 8 42.89 -36.86 -25.32
CA LYS A 8 43.70 -35.63 -25.32
C LYS A 8 44.51 -35.49 -26.61
N LEU A 9 45.04 -36.58 -27.14
CA LEU A 9 45.88 -36.56 -28.33
C LEU A 9 45.10 -36.25 -29.62
N LEU A 10 43.87 -36.74 -29.71
CA LEU A 10 42.99 -36.57 -30.88
C LEU A 10 42.02 -35.38 -30.74
N GLY A 11 41.99 -34.70 -29.59
CA GLY A 11 41.04 -33.60 -29.32
C GLY A 11 39.57 -34.03 -29.33
N ILE A 12 39.30 -35.33 -29.17
CA ILE A 12 37.95 -35.91 -29.16
C ILE A 12 37.64 -36.41 -27.75
N THR A 13 36.36 -36.57 -27.41
CA THR A 13 35.95 -37.07 -26.09
C THR A 13 36.37 -38.52 -25.85
N ASN A 14 36.62 -38.91 -24.60
CA ASN A 14 36.86 -40.30 -24.20
C ASN A 14 35.84 -41.29 -24.79
N ASN A 15 34.59 -40.87 -24.91
CA ASN A 15 33.50 -41.68 -25.46
C ASN A 15 33.69 -41.97 -26.96
N GLN A 16 34.23 -41.01 -27.71
CA GLN A 16 34.57 -41.20 -29.13
C GLN A 16 35.73 -42.18 -29.28
N VAL A 17 36.76 -42.07 -28.43
CA VAL A 17 37.91 -42.99 -28.41
C VAL A 17 37.49 -44.42 -28.13
N ILE A 18 36.70 -44.63 -27.08
CA ILE A 18 36.16 -45.93 -26.67
C ILE A 18 35.45 -46.64 -27.83
N PHE A 19 34.65 -45.88 -28.59
CA PHE A 19 33.89 -46.41 -29.71
C PHE A 19 34.77 -46.71 -30.94
N SER A 20 35.73 -45.84 -31.28
CA SER A 20 36.69 -46.09 -32.37
C SER A 20 37.55 -47.32 -32.13
N LEU A 21 37.73 -47.71 -30.87
CA LEU A 21 38.42 -48.94 -30.47
C LEU A 21 37.50 -50.18 -30.44
N GLY A 22 36.23 -50.05 -30.82
CA GLY A 22 35.25 -51.14 -30.82
C GLY A 22 34.81 -51.59 -29.41
N ARG A 23 35.15 -50.84 -28.36
CA ARG A 23 34.88 -51.19 -26.96
C ARG A 23 33.52 -50.67 -26.52
N VAL A 24 32.45 -51.19 -27.13
CA VAL A 24 31.06 -50.80 -26.81
C VAL A 24 30.73 -51.00 -25.31
N GLU A 25 31.46 -51.87 -24.63
CA GLU A 25 31.36 -52.16 -23.20
C GLU A 25 31.86 -51.01 -22.31
N ASP A 26 32.70 -50.10 -22.83
CA ASP A 26 33.28 -48.97 -22.08
C ASP A 26 32.43 -47.68 -22.21
N ILE A 27 31.26 -47.70 -22.88
CA ILE A 27 30.35 -46.53 -22.92
C ILE A 27 30.02 -46.14 -21.47
N PRO A 28 30.16 -44.86 -21.07
CA PRO A 28 29.92 -44.42 -19.70
C PRO A 28 28.61 -44.97 -19.17
N LEU A 29 28.60 -45.39 -17.90
CA LEU A 29 27.45 -45.99 -17.24
C LEU A 29 26.24 -45.03 -17.31
N ILE A 30 25.40 -45.20 -18.34
CA ILE A 30 24.14 -44.49 -18.49
C ILE A 30 23.13 -45.16 -17.56
N GLU A 31 22.99 -44.62 -16.34
CA GLU A 31 22.12 -45.17 -15.30
C GLU A 31 20.76 -44.49 -15.24
N THR A 32 20.65 -43.27 -15.79
CA THR A 32 19.41 -42.49 -15.70
C THR A 32 18.98 -41.97 -17.07
N PRO A 33 17.66 -41.81 -17.29
CA PRO A 33 17.14 -41.18 -18.50
C PRO A 33 17.69 -39.78 -18.79
N THR A 34 17.95 -38.98 -17.75
CA THR A 34 18.55 -37.64 -17.90
C THR A 34 19.97 -37.70 -18.43
N LYS A 35 20.83 -38.56 -17.83
CA LYS A 35 22.20 -38.79 -18.32
C LYS A 35 22.17 -39.35 -19.76
N ALA A 36 21.18 -40.19 -20.08
CA ALA A 36 20.99 -40.74 -21.42
C ALA A 36 20.68 -39.66 -22.46
N LYS A 37 19.77 -38.75 -22.14
CA LYS A 37 19.41 -37.60 -22.99
C LYS A 37 20.62 -36.67 -23.22
N GLU A 38 21.31 -36.30 -22.15
CA GLU A 38 22.49 -35.43 -22.25
C GLU A 38 23.59 -36.04 -23.12
N LEU A 39 23.86 -37.34 -22.96
CA LEU A 39 24.83 -38.04 -23.77
C LEU A 39 24.36 -38.16 -25.22
N TYR A 40 23.08 -38.45 -25.47
CA TYR A 40 22.50 -38.49 -26.81
C TYR A 40 22.69 -37.17 -27.57
N CYS A 41 22.46 -36.03 -26.89
CA CYS A 41 22.64 -34.70 -27.49
C CYS A 41 24.11 -34.36 -27.81
N LYS A 42 25.07 -34.92 -27.07
CA LYS A 42 26.50 -34.59 -27.20
C LYS A 42 27.30 -35.63 -28.01
N CYS A 43 26.72 -36.78 -28.33
CA CYS A 43 27.42 -37.86 -29.01
C CYS A 43 27.40 -37.73 -30.54
N PRO A 44 28.40 -38.32 -31.25
CA PRO A 44 28.40 -38.43 -32.70
C PRO A 44 27.22 -39.24 -33.24
N ASP A 45 26.83 -38.99 -34.48
CA ASP A 45 25.70 -39.67 -35.14
C ASP A 45 25.84 -41.20 -35.15
N SER A 46 27.07 -41.73 -35.26
CA SER A 46 27.35 -43.16 -35.21
C SER A 46 26.98 -43.82 -33.87
N MET A 47 26.97 -43.06 -32.76
CA MET A 47 26.64 -43.57 -31.41
C MET A 47 25.16 -43.39 -31.04
N ARG A 48 24.44 -42.50 -31.75
CA ARG A 48 23.04 -42.16 -31.47
C ARG A 48 22.11 -43.38 -31.45
N PRO A 49 22.18 -44.35 -32.39
CA PRO A 49 21.30 -45.52 -32.35
C PRO A 49 21.49 -46.39 -31.09
N THR A 50 22.74 -46.61 -30.68
CA THR A 50 23.08 -47.40 -29.49
C THR A 50 22.63 -46.70 -28.20
N ILE A 51 22.89 -45.40 -28.09
CA ILE A 51 22.46 -44.58 -26.93
C ILE A 51 20.93 -44.50 -26.89
N MET A 52 20.26 -44.30 -28.03
CA MET A 52 18.81 -44.29 -28.12
C MET A 52 18.18 -45.62 -27.69
N LYS A 53 18.76 -46.76 -28.10
CA LYS A 53 18.31 -48.09 -27.65
C LYS A 53 18.40 -48.23 -26.13
N LYS A 54 19.52 -47.81 -25.52
CA LYS A 54 19.71 -47.84 -24.05
C LYS A 54 18.79 -46.84 -23.34
N TRP A 55 18.62 -45.64 -23.87
CA TRP A 55 17.71 -44.62 -23.34
C TRP A 55 16.26 -45.11 -23.33
N LYS A 56 15.76 -45.68 -24.43
CA LYS A 56 14.44 -46.31 -24.51
C LYS A 56 14.26 -47.42 -23.47
N LYS A 57 15.28 -48.26 -23.26
CA LYS A 57 15.25 -49.31 -22.23
C LYS A 57 15.11 -48.72 -20.82
N LEU A 58 15.94 -47.73 -20.47
CA LEU A 58 15.88 -47.04 -19.18
C LEU A 58 14.52 -46.38 -18.93
N ILE A 59 13.92 -45.75 -19.96
CA ILE A 59 12.58 -45.17 -19.85
C ILE A 59 11.53 -46.26 -19.60
N LYS A 60 11.58 -47.38 -20.34
CA LYS A 60 10.64 -48.50 -20.15
C LYS A 60 10.71 -49.09 -18.73
N GLU A 61 11.92 -49.18 -18.17
CA GLU A 61 12.14 -49.65 -16.80
C GLU A 61 11.70 -48.61 -15.75
N ALA A 62 11.86 -47.32 -16.05
CA ALA A 62 11.47 -46.24 -15.14
C ALA A 62 9.94 -46.03 -15.05
N ILE A 63 9.20 -46.15 -16.15
CA ILE A 63 7.74 -45.92 -16.21
C ILE A 63 6.95 -46.65 -15.11
N PRO A 64 7.11 -47.98 -14.90
CA PRO A 64 6.34 -48.69 -13.88
C PRO A 64 6.73 -48.31 -12.44
N LEU A 65 7.93 -47.75 -12.24
CA LEU A 65 8.43 -47.33 -10.92
C LEU A 65 7.99 -45.92 -10.52
N LEU A 66 7.36 -45.17 -11.43
CA LEU A 66 6.85 -43.83 -11.14
C LEU A 66 5.71 -43.87 -10.13
N THR A 67 5.93 -43.28 -8.97
CA THR A 67 4.92 -43.20 -7.89
C THR A 67 4.35 -41.80 -7.74
N THR A 68 5.09 -40.77 -8.17
CA THR A 68 4.67 -39.38 -8.05
C THR A 68 4.52 -38.69 -9.42
N LEU A 69 3.64 -37.69 -9.47
CA LEU A 69 3.48 -36.84 -10.65
C LEU A 69 4.77 -36.08 -10.99
N GLN A 70 5.54 -35.67 -9.99
CA GLN A 70 6.78 -34.90 -10.21
C GLN A 70 7.83 -35.76 -10.93
N GLU A 71 8.04 -37.00 -10.48
CA GLU A 71 8.94 -37.95 -11.15
C GLU A 71 8.50 -38.20 -12.60
N ALA A 72 7.19 -38.36 -12.80
CA ALA A 72 6.62 -38.60 -14.12
C ALA A 72 6.79 -37.39 -15.06
N CYS A 73 6.64 -36.16 -14.56
CA CYS A 73 6.90 -34.94 -15.34
C CYS A 73 8.38 -34.81 -15.71
N VAL A 74 9.29 -35.12 -14.78
CA VAL A 74 10.73 -35.13 -15.04
C VAL A 74 11.07 -36.19 -16.08
N LEU A 75 10.46 -37.38 -16.00
CA LEU A 75 10.67 -38.43 -16.99
C LEU A 75 10.16 -38.01 -18.36
N TYR A 76 8.99 -37.36 -18.44
CA TYR A 76 8.41 -36.86 -19.69
C TYR A 76 9.34 -35.86 -20.39
N GLN A 77 9.89 -34.90 -19.65
CA GLN A 77 10.87 -33.94 -20.18
C GLN A 77 12.17 -34.60 -20.66
N ASN A 78 12.49 -35.79 -20.16
CA ASN A 78 13.73 -36.50 -20.44
C ASN A 78 13.51 -37.82 -21.21
N CYS A 79 12.35 -38.00 -21.84
CA CYS A 79 12.08 -39.17 -22.67
C CYS A 79 12.25 -38.84 -24.17
N PRO A 80 12.60 -39.83 -25.00
CA PRO A 80 12.58 -39.66 -26.44
C PRO A 80 11.13 -39.59 -26.95
N GLU A 81 10.92 -38.88 -28.05
CA GLU A 81 9.59 -38.58 -28.61
C GLU A 81 8.72 -39.84 -28.83
N GLU A 82 9.34 -40.95 -29.28
CA GLU A 82 8.68 -42.24 -29.47
C GLU A 82 8.12 -42.87 -28.16
N MET A 83 8.67 -42.49 -27.01
CA MET A 83 8.24 -42.98 -25.69
C MET A 83 7.30 -42.00 -24.97
N GLU A 84 7.12 -40.79 -25.50
CA GLU A 84 6.21 -39.78 -24.93
C GLU A 84 4.79 -40.31 -24.72
N PRO A 85 4.17 -41.08 -25.64
CA PRO A 85 2.82 -41.62 -25.41
C PRO A 85 2.74 -42.51 -24.16
N ALA A 86 3.77 -43.33 -23.92
CA ALA A 86 3.80 -44.24 -22.77
C ALA A 86 3.98 -43.49 -21.44
N VAL A 87 4.85 -42.48 -21.42
CA VAL A 87 5.04 -41.62 -20.23
C VAL A 87 3.80 -40.74 -20.00
N THR A 88 3.18 -40.24 -21.06
CA THR A 88 1.92 -39.48 -21.01
C THR A 88 0.79 -40.31 -20.41
N ARG A 89 0.63 -41.57 -20.83
CA ARG A 89 -0.37 -42.47 -20.26
C ARG A 89 -0.14 -42.72 -18.76
N LYS A 90 1.12 -42.82 -18.33
CA LYS A 90 1.44 -42.95 -16.91
C LYS A 90 1.14 -41.66 -16.13
N LEU A 91 1.44 -40.50 -16.72
CA LEU A 91 1.08 -39.19 -16.16
C LEU A 91 -0.44 -39.02 -16.02
N GLU A 92 -1.22 -39.46 -17.01
CA GLU A 92 -2.68 -39.48 -16.95
C GLU A 92 -3.16 -40.37 -15.79
N GLU A 93 -2.65 -41.60 -15.68
CA GLU A 93 -3.01 -42.53 -14.59
C GLU A 93 -2.73 -41.92 -13.20
N LEU A 94 -1.55 -41.33 -13.00
CA LEU A 94 -1.18 -40.68 -11.73
C LEU A 94 -2.02 -39.44 -11.46
N THR A 95 -2.36 -38.68 -12.51
CA THR A 95 -3.21 -37.49 -12.40
C THR A 95 -4.63 -37.90 -11.99
N GLU A 96 -5.19 -38.92 -12.65
CA GLU A 96 -6.52 -39.46 -12.36
C GLU A 96 -6.62 -39.94 -10.91
N LYS A 97 -5.61 -40.67 -10.43
CA LYS A 97 -5.52 -41.08 -9.02
C LYS A 97 -5.43 -39.91 -8.06
N THR A 98 -4.87 -38.77 -8.47
CA THR A 98 -4.69 -37.60 -7.60
C THR A 98 -5.95 -36.74 -7.48
N ILE A 99 -6.77 -36.66 -8.54
CA ILE A 99 -7.96 -35.79 -8.61
C ILE A 99 -8.90 -35.92 -7.39
N PRO A 100 -9.26 -37.12 -6.90
CA PRO A 100 -10.18 -37.27 -5.76
C PRO A 100 -9.65 -36.66 -4.44
N PHE A 101 -8.33 -36.56 -4.29
CA PHE A 101 -7.68 -36.13 -3.05
C PHE A 101 -7.41 -34.63 -2.99
N LEU A 102 -7.68 -33.89 -4.06
CA LEU A 102 -7.55 -32.43 -4.08
C LEU A 102 -8.53 -31.79 -3.10
N LYS A 103 -8.01 -30.94 -2.23
CA LYS A 103 -8.78 -30.24 -1.18
C LYS A 103 -8.98 -28.77 -1.49
N THR A 104 -8.08 -28.16 -2.26
CA THR A 104 -8.11 -26.70 -2.50
C THR A 104 -8.06 -26.34 -3.99
N PRO A 105 -8.62 -25.18 -4.38
CA PRO A 105 -8.46 -24.65 -5.73
C PRO A 105 -6.99 -24.46 -6.14
N ALA A 106 -6.13 -24.06 -5.21
CA ALA A 106 -4.69 -23.88 -5.46
C ALA A 106 -3.99 -25.20 -5.83
N GLU A 107 -4.31 -26.30 -5.14
CA GLU A 107 -3.82 -27.64 -5.48
C GLU A 107 -4.29 -28.06 -6.88
N ALA A 108 -5.57 -27.85 -7.19
CA ALA A 108 -6.14 -28.18 -8.49
C ALA A 108 -5.52 -27.37 -9.63
N LYS A 109 -5.26 -26.07 -9.41
CA LYS A 109 -4.51 -25.21 -10.35
C LYS A 109 -3.09 -25.71 -10.58
N LYS A 110 -2.38 -26.12 -9.53
CA LYS A 110 -1.03 -26.70 -9.63
C LYS A 110 -1.06 -28.00 -10.44
N LEU A 111 -2.02 -28.89 -10.16
CA LEU A 111 -2.19 -30.13 -10.92
C LEU A 111 -2.48 -29.82 -12.40
N TYR A 112 -3.40 -28.90 -12.68
CA TYR A 112 -3.78 -28.50 -14.04
C TYR A 112 -2.59 -28.02 -14.87
N LYS A 113 -1.68 -27.24 -14.28
CA LYS A 113 -0.46 -26.75 -14.95
C LYS A 113 0.45 -27.89 -15.42
N ASN A 114 0.51 -28.98 -14.65
CA ASN A 114 1.41 -30.11 -14.90
C ASN A 114 0.71 -31.30 -15.59
N SER A 115 -0.59 -31.19 -15.89
CA SER A 115 -1.38 -32.28 -16.44
C SER A 115 -1.29 -32.35 -17.98
N PRO A 116 -1.29 -33.55 -18.57
CA PRO A 116 -1.49 -33.74 -20.01
C PRO A 116 -2.79 -33.12 -20.54
N LYS A 117 -2.82 -32.71 -21.81
CA LYS A 117 -3.99 -32.04 -22.43
C LYS A 117 -5.27 -32.87 -22.35
N SER A 118 -5.16 -34.18 -22.50
CA SER A 118 -6.24 -35.18 -22.46
C SER A 118 -6.98 -35.21 -21.11
N ILE A 119 -6.28 -35.09 -19.98
CA ILE A 119 -6.88 -35.17 -18.63
C ILE A 119 -7.22 -33.81 -18.02
N LYS A 120 -6.72 -32.71 -18.60
CA LYS A 120 -7.06 -31.34 -18.18
C LYS A 120 -8.57 -31.10 -18.00
N PRO A 121 -9.49 -31.60 -18.85
CA PRO A 121 -10.93 -31.44 -18.63
C PRO A 121 -11.40 -32.03 -17.29
N ALA A 122 -10.89 -33.19 -16.87
CA ALA A 122 -11.24 -33.81 -15.60
C ALA A 122 -10.71 -32.99 -14.41
N VAL A 123 -9.46 -32.52 -14.49
CA VAL A 123 -8.86 -31.64 -13.48
C VAL A 123 -9.63 -30.33 -13.38
N THR A 124 -10.03 -29.72 -14.51
CA THR A 124 -10.84 -28.50 -14.54
C THR A 124 -12.20 -28.71 -13.87
N ARG A 125 -12.89 -29.83 -14.15
CA ARG A 125 -14.18 -30.13 -13.48
C ARG A 125 -14.02 -30.18 -11.95
N LYS A 126 -12.95 -30.85 -11.46
CA LYS A 126 -12.68 -30.89 -10.02
C LYS A 126 -12.30 -29.52 -9.46
N TRP A 127 -11.52 -28.76 -10.20
CA TRP A 127 -11.11 -27.40 -9.83
C TRP A 127 -12.32 -26.46 -9.72
N GLU A 128 -13.26 -26.54 -10.66
CA GLU A 128 -14.53 -25.81 -10.62
C GLU A 128 -15.38 -26.21 -9.41
N GLU A 129 -15.50 -27.52 -9.13
CA GLU A 129 -16.22 -28.03 -7.97
C GLU A 129 -15.65 -27.46 -6.65
N LEU A 130 -14.32 -27.53 -6.48
CA LEU A 130 -13.63 -27.00 -5.31
C LEU A 130 -13.80 -25.48 -5.19
N THR A 131 -13.73 -24.77 -6.30
CA THR A 131 -13.94 -23.31 -6.31
C THR A 131 -15.36 -22.95 -5.91
N LYS A 132 -16.38 -23.63 -6.48
CA LYS A 132 -17.79 -23.43 -6.12
C LYS A 132 -18.06 -23.70 -4.64
N LYS A 133 -17.38 -24.69 -4.04
CA LYS A 133 -17.43 -24.96 -2.59
C LYS A 133 -16.72 -23.89 -1.76
N ALA A 134 -15.64 -23.30 -2.27
CA ALA A 134 -14.87 -22.28 -1.56
C ALA A 134 -15.58 -20.91 -1.53
N ILE A 135 -16.24 -20.51 -2.62
CA ILE A 135 -16.93 -19.20 -2.75
C ILE A 135 -17.83 -18.85 -1.54
N PRO A 136 -18.77 -19.70 -1.08
CA PRO A 136 -19.64 -19.35 0.04
C PRO A 136 -18.91 -19.25 1.40
N LEU A 137 -17.71 -19.82 1.52
CA LEU A 137 -16.91 -19.81 2.76
C LEU A 137 -16.05 -18.56 2.91
N LEU A 138 -15.91 -17.76 1.85
CA LEU A 138 -15.15 -16.51 1.87
C LEU A 138 -15.76 -15.50 2.86
N LYS A 139 -14.92 -14.97 3.74
CA LYS A 139 -15.30 -14.01 4.77
C LYS A 139 -14.76 -12.61 4.50
N THR A 140 -13.67 -12.50 3.74
CA THR A 140 -13.01 -11.21 3.50
C THR A 140 -12.76 -10.92 2.03
N PRO A 141 -12.71 -9.64 1.62
CA PRO A 141 -12.31 -9.27 0.27
C PRO A 141 -10.91 -9.79 -0.12
N ALA A 142 -9.98 -9.87 0.84
CA ALA A 142 -8.64 -10.40 0.59
C ALA A 142 -8.65 -11.90 0.26
N GLU A 143 -9.46 -12.70 0.97
CA GLU A 143 -9.66 -14.12 0.63
C GLU A 143 -10.25 -14.28 -0.77
N ALA A 144 -11.23 -13.45 -1.14
CA ALA A 144 -11.85 -13.48 -2.46
C ALA A 144 -10.86 -13.11 -3.58
N LYS A 145 -10.02 -12.10 -3.35
CA LYS A 145 -8.92 -11.71 -4.25
C LYS A 145 -7.94 -12.87 -4.45
N ASN A 146 -7.55 -13.56 -3.38
CA ASN A 146 -6.66 -14.72 -3.47
C ASN A 146 -7.33 -15.88 -4.22
N LEU A 147 -8.61 -16.16 -3.94
CA LEU A 147 -9.34 -17.20 -4.68
C LEU A 147 -9.45 -16.85 -6.17
N LEU A 148 -9.63 -15.58 -6.53
CA LEU A 148 -9.70 -15.15 -7.93
C LEU A 148 -8.43 -15.53 -8.70
N TRP A 149 -7.25 -15.35 -8.09
CA TRP A 149 -6.00 -15.80 -8.68
C TRP A 149 -5.95 -17.30 -8.91
N ASP A 150 -6.59 -18.09 -8.04
CA ASP A 150 -6.51 -19.54 -8.04
C ASP A 150 -7.75 -20.24 -8.61
N CYS A 151 -8.70 -19.52 -9.20
CA CYS A 151 -9.90 -20.10 -9.78
C CYS A 151 -9.75 -20.33 -11.30
N PRO A 152 -10.52 -21.27 -11.88
CA PRO A 152 -10.63 -21.39 -13.32
C PRO A 152 -11.52 -20.27 -13.89
N LYS A 153 -11.25 -19.89 -15.14
CA LYS A 153 -11.98 -18.83 -15.88
C LYS A 153 -13.51 -18.95 -15.82
N SER A 154 -14.03 -20.17 -15.87
CA SER A 154 -15.47 -20.45 -15.81
C SER A 154 -16.13 -20.02 -14.50
N THR A 155 -15.37 -19.91 -13.42
CA THR A 155 -15.86 -19.51 -12.08
C THR A 155 -15.47 -18.09 -11.69
N GLU A 156 -14.58 -17.43 -12.45
CA GLU A 156 -14.17 -16.04 -12.20
C GLU A 156 -15.37 -15.09 -11.97
N PRO A 157 -16.45 -15.11 -12.79
CA PRO A 157 -17.58 -14.21 -12.56
C PRO A 157 -18.26 -14.41 -11.20
N ALA A 158 -18.35 -15.65 -10.72
CA ALA A 158 -18.94 -15.95 -9.41
C ALA A 158 -18.04 -15.50 -8.25
N VAL A 159 -16.71 -15.65 -8.40
CA VAL A 159 -15.73 -15.15 -7.42
C VAL A 159 -15.77 -13.62 -7.35
N ILE A 160 -15.79 -12.94 -8.51
CA ILE A 160 -15.88 -11.47 -8.58
C ILE A 160 -17.16 -10.99 -7.91
N LYS A 161 -18.32 -11.59 -8.23
CA LYS A 161 -19.59 -11.22 -7.60
C LYS A 161 -19.54 -11.36 -6.07
N LYS A 162 -18.94 -12.44 -5.55
CA LYS A 162 -18.76 -12.62 -4.10
C LYS A 162 -17.78 -11.60 -3.52
N TRP A 163 -16.73 -11.27 -4.25
CA TRP A 163 -15.74 -10.27 -3.85
C TRP A 163 -16.36 -8.87 -3.73
N GLU A 164 -17.21 -8.48 -4.68
CA GLU A 164 -17.97 -7.23 -4.64
C GLU A 164 -18.94 -7.20 -3.45
N GLU A 165 -19.67 -8.29 -3.20
CA GLU A 165 -20.57 -8.41 -2.04
C GLU A 165 -19.81 -8.22 -0.71
N LEU A 166 -18.68 -8.91 -0.54
CA LEU A 166 -17.85 -8.80 0.66
C LEU A 166 -17.25 -7.40 0.80
N THR A 167 -16.86 -6.77 -0.32
CA THR A 167 -16.39 -5.39 -0.34
C THR A 167 -17.50 -4.44 0.12
N GLY A 168 -18.71 -4.57 -0.41
CA GLY A 168 -19.88 -3.77 -0.01
C GLY A 168 -20.16 -3.87 1.48
N LYS A 169 -20.13 -5.10 2.04
CA LYS A 169 -20.28 -5.32 3.49
C LYS A 169 -19.13 -4.68 4.29
N ALA A 170 -17.90 -4.80 3.82
CA ALA A 170 -16.74 -4.22 4.49
C ALA A 170 -16.80 -2.67 4.52
N ILE A 171 -17.29 -2.04 3.43
CA ILE A 171 -17.47 -0.57 3.35
C ILE A 171 -18.37 -0.07 4.48
N LEU A 172 -19.47 -0.78 4.79
CA LEU A 172 -20.42 -0.40 5.84
C LEU A 172 -19.81 -0.44 7.24
N LEU A 173 -18.76 -1.25 7.45
CA LEU A 173 -18.08 -1.42 8.73
C LEU A 173 -16.85 -0.51 8.89
N LEU A 174 -16.50 0.27 7.86
CA LEU A 174 -15.33 1.15 7.91
C LEU A 174 -15.53 2.30 8.92
N LYS A 175 -14.58 2.43 9.84
CA LYS A 175 -14.56 3.49 10.86
C LYS A 175 -13.39 4.45 10.74
N THR A 176 -12.35 4.11 9.98
CA THR A 176 -11.13 4.93 9.87
C THR A 176 -10.63 5.01 8.44
N PRO A 177 -9.99 6.12 8.04
CA PRO A 177 -9.37 6.25 6.72
C PRO A 177 -8.34 5.16 6.42
N THR A 178 -7.56 4.73 7.42
CA THR A 178 -6.54 3.69 7.27
C THR A 178 -7.14 2.36 6.84
N LYS A 179 -8.22 1.92 7.50
CA LYS A 179 -8.93 0.68 7.14
C LYS A 179 -9.57 0.78 5.75
N ALA A 180 -10.02 1.98 5.36
CA ALA A 180 -10.54 2.21 4.02
C ALA A 180 -9.44 2.07 2.95
N GLY A 181 -8.23 2.55 3.22
CA GLY A 181 -7.06 2.36 2.35
C GLY A 181 -6.61 0.90 2.24
N GLU A 182 -6.69 0.12 3.32
CA GLU A 182 -6.47 -1.34 3.29
C GLU A 182 -7.53 -2.06 2.43
N LEU A 183 -8.80 -1.68 2.59
CA LEU A 183 -9.88 -2.22 1.77
C LEU A 183 -9.67 -1.85 0.30
N TYR A 184 -9.23 -0.63 -0.01
CA TYR A 184 -8.98 -0.19 -1.38
C TYR A 184 -7.97 -1.09 -2.12
N ARG A 185 -6.92 -1.55 -1.44
CA ARG A 185 -5.91 -2.48 -2.00
C ARG A 185 -6.44 -3.89 -2.24
N ASN A 186 -7.50 -4.27 -1.54
CA ASN A 186 -8.03 -5.63 -1.50
C ASN A 186 -9.45 -5.76 -2.08
N CYS A 187 -10.05 -4.67 -2.56
CA CYS A 187 -11.38 -4.67 -3.16
C CYS A 187 -11.33 -4.98 -4.66
N ALA A 188 -12.48 -5.42 -5.19
CA ALA A 188 -12.66 -5.58 -6.63
C ALA A 188 -12.47 -4.23 -7.34
N ASP A 189 -11.91 -4.26 -8.56
CA ASP A 189 -11.61 -3.03 -9.31
C ASP A 189 -12.86 -2.17 -9.58
N SER A 190 -13.99 -2.81 -9.85
CA SER A 190 -15.32 -2.17 -9.98
C SER A 190 -15.73 -1.37 -8.73
N MET A 191 -15.25 -1.76 -7.55
CA MET A 191 -15.61 -1.15 -6.27
C MET A 191 -14.63 -0.09 -5.78
N LYS A 192 -13.46 0.06 -6.43
CA LYS A 192 -12.41 1.02 -6.01
C LYS A 192 -12.93 2.44 -5.87
N THR A 193 -13.76 2.90 -6.80
CA THR A 193 -14.35 4.24 -6.75
C THR A 193 -15.25 4.44 -5.53
N VAL A 194 -16.03 3.41 -5.16
CA VAL A 194 -16.92 3.46 -3.99
C VAL A 194 -16.10 3.47 -2.70
N VAL A 195 -15.09 2.60 -2.59
CA VAL A 195 -14.20 2.56 -1.43
C VAL A 195 -13.44 3.89 -1.27
N ARG A 196 -12.95 4.46 -2.38
CA ARG A 196 -12.27 5.76 -2.37
C ARG A 196 -13.17 6.86 -1.87
N LYS A 197 -14.41 6.97 -2.38
CA LYS A 197 -15.38 7.96 -1.87
C LYS A 197 -15.63 7.81 -0.37
N LYS A 198 -15.75 6.56 0.13
CA LYS A 198 -15.91 6.32 1.57
C LYS A 198 -14.67 6.72 2.37
N GLN A 199 -13.48 6.47 1.84
CA GLN A 199 -12.23 6.91 2.45
C GLN A 199 -12.17 8.45 2.56
N GLU A 200 -12.50 9.15 1.47
CA GLU A 200 -12.55 10.61 1.43
C GLU A 200 -13.55 11.17 2.46
N GLU A 201 -14.75 10.56 2.56
CA GLU A 201 -15.76 10.89 3.58
C GLU A 201 -15.21 10.72 5.02
N LEU A 202 -14.52 9.61 5.29
CA LEU A 202 -13.93 9.34 6.61
C LEU A 202 -12.82 10.34 6.96
N ILE A 203 -12.02 10.76 5.98
CA ILE A 203 -10.98 11.78 6.18
C ILE A 203 -11.65 13.11 6.54
N ILE A 204 -12.62 13.56 5.75
CA ILE A 204 -13.34 14.82 6.01
C ILE A 204 -13.99 14.82 7.39
N ASN A 205 -14.63 13.71 7.77
CA ASN A 205 -15.28 13.58 9.08
C ASN A 205 -14.30 13.48 10.25
N SER A 206 -13.04 13.10 10.01
CA SER A 206 -12.01 13.05 11.04
C SER A 206 -11.49 14.43 11.44
N LEU A 207 -11.57 15.42 10.53
CA LEU A 207 -11.16 16.80 10.78
C LEU A 207 -12.18 17.51 11.67
N LYS A 208 -11.74 18.02 12.81
CA LYS A 208 -12.57 18.60 13.89
C LYS A 208 -12.41 20.10 14.05
N THR A 209 -11.30 20.67 13.60
CA THR A 209 -11.03 22.10 13.76
C THR A 209 -10.70 22.79 12.43
N PRO A 210 -10.94 24.11 12.29
CA PRO A 210 -10.49 24.88 11.13
C PRO A 210 -8.97 24.81 10.91
N ALA A 211 -8.17 24.74 11.99
CA ALA A 211 -6.72 24.60 11.90
C ALA A 211 -6.29 23.25 11.28
N GLU A 212 -6.88 22.14 11.73
CA GLU A 212 -6.65 20.81 11.14
C GLU A 212 -7.04 20.79 9.65
N ILE A 213 -8.17 21.42 9.30
CA ILE A 213 -8.59 21.52 7.90
C ILE A 213 -7.58 22.32 7.08
N ARG A 214 -7.12 23.47 7.58
CA ARG A 214 -6.14 24.30 6.86
C ARG A 214 -4.85 23.55 6.58
N GLU A 215 -4.34 22.85 7.59
CA GLU A 215 -3.12 22.05 7.46
C GLU A 215 -3.31 20.93 6.43
N PHE A 216 -4.43 20.19 6.52
CA PHE A 216 -4.78 19.17 5.54
C PHE A 216 -4.92 19.74 4.13
N PHE A 217 -5.62 20.88 3.99
CA PHE A 217 -5.84 21.57 2.72
C PHE A 217 -4.54 21.97 2.04
N ARG A 218 -3.59 22.52 2.81
CA ARG A 218 -2.30 22.99 2.30
C ARG A 218 -1.37 21.85 1.88
N ASN A 219 -1.34 20.76 2.65
CA ASN A 219 -0.27 19.76 2.53
C ASN A 219 -0.73 18.46 1.85
N ASN A 220 -2.01 18.11 1.94
CA ASN A 220 -2.48 16.75 1.65
C ASN A 220 -3.76 16.66 0.82
N CYS A 221 -4.44 17.79 0.54
CA CYS A 221 -5.77 17.75 -0.07
C CYS A 221 -5.71 17.43 -1.57
N PRO A 222 -6.31 16.31 -2.01
CA PRO A 222 -6.46 16.04 -3.43
C PRO A 222 -7.53 16.95 -4.03
N LYS A 223 -7.34 17.35 -5.31
CA LYS A 223 -8.31 18.16 -6.06
C LYS A 223 -9.75 17.64 -6.01
N SER A 224 -9.93 16.31 -5.96
CA SER A 224 -11.27 15.70 -5.87
C SER A 224 -12.00 15.99 -4.56
N MET A 225 -11.27 16.31 -3.48
CA MET A 225 -11.84 16.56 -2.15
C MET A 225 -12.02 18.05 -1.85
N GLU A 226 -11.38 18.96 -2.60
CA GLU A 226 -11.38 20.40 -2.32
C GLU A 226 -12.79 20.97 -2.06
N PRO A 227 -13.81 20.71 -2.89
CA PRO A 227 -15.14 21.30 -2.66
C PRO A 227 -15.79 20.82 -1.35
N ALA A 228 -15.55 19.56 -0.97
CA ALA A 228 -16.12 18.98 0.24
C ALA A 228 -15.36 19.45 1.50
N ILE A 229 -14.04 19.60 1.40
CA ILE A 229 -13.20 20.16 2.46
C ILE A 229 -13.54 21.62 2.72
N ILE A 230 -13.67 22.45 1.68
CA ILE A 230 -14.06 23.86 1.81
C ILE A 230 -15.41 23.99 2.51
N ARG A 231 -16.43 23.23 2.09
CA ARG A 231 -17.74 23.21 2.76
C ARG A 231 -17.64 22.85 4.24
N LYS A 232 -16.81 21.84 4.57
CA LYS A 232 -16.60 21.46 5.98
C LYS A 232 -15.88 22.54 6.77
N TRP A 233 -14.92 23.21 6.14
CA TRP A 233 -14.17 24.32 6.72
C TRP A 233 -15.08 25.49 7.06
N GLU A 234 -15.95 25.87 6.13
CA GLU A 234 -16.97 26.90 6.34
C GLU A 234 -17.94 26.53 7.46
N GLU A 235 -18.41 25.28 7.48
CA GLU A 235 -19.31 24.76 8.52
C GLU A 235 -18.68 24.87 9.92
N LEU A 236 -17.45 24.40 10.09
CA LEU A 236 -16.75 24.45 11.38
C LEU A 236 -16.43 25.89 11.79
N THR A 237 -16.03 26.74 10.84
CA THR A 237 -15.75 28.15 11.13
C THR A 237 -17.02 28.85 11.59
N LYS A 238 -18.14 28.69 10.88
CA LYS A 238 -19.44 29.27 11.27
C LYS A 238 -19.92 28.80 12.63
N LYS A 239 -19.65 27.54 12.99
CA LYS A 239 -19.94 27.00 14.34
C LYS A 239 -19.01 27.56 15.42
N ALA A 240 -17.76 27.88 15.09
CA ALA A 240 -16.79 28.42 16.03
C ALA A 240 -17.03 29.90 16.36
N ILE A 241 -17.44 30.71 15.37
CA ILE A 241 -17.68 32.17 15.54
C ILE A 241 -18.50 32.53 16.79
N PRO A 242 -19.70 31.95 17.04
CA PRO A 242 -20.51 32.32 18.21
C PRO A 242 -19.91 31.87 19.55
N LEU A 243 -18.94 30.94 19.54
CA LEU A 243 -18.31 30.40 20.74
C LEU A 243 -17.08 31.21 21.19
N LEU A 244 -16.59 32.13 20.34
CA LEU A 244 -15.44 32.98 20.64
C LEU A 244 -15.72 33.92 21.81
N LYS A 245 -14.82 33.91 22.79
CA LYS A 245 -14.89 34.73 24.01
C LYS A 245 -13.80 35.80 24.05
N THR A 246 -12.67 35.57 23.39
CA THR A 246 -11.51 36.49 23.45
C THR A 246 -11.04 36.96 22.07
N PRO A 247 -10.39 38.13 21.98
CA PRO A 247 -9.75 38.58 20.74
C PRO A 247 -8.65 37.64 20.24
N ALA A 248 -7.94 36.93 21.14
CA ALA A 248 -6.91 35.96 20.77
C ALA A 248 -7.50 34.72 20.07
N GLU A 249 -8.58 34.15 20.62
CA GLU A 249 -9.31 33.05 19.97
C GLU A 249 -9.84 33.47 18.58
N ALA A 250 -10.32 34.71 18.46
CA ALA A 250 -10.80 35.24 17.19
C ALA A 250 -9.66 35.47 16.18
N HIS A 251 -8.49 35.89 16.65
CA HIS A 251 -7.29 36.01 15.82
C HIS A 251 -6.82 34.64 15.30
N GLU A 252 -6.78 33.63 16.18
CA GLU A 252 -6.43 32.26 15.79
C GLU A 252 -7.43 31.69 14.77
N LEU A 253 -8.73 31.89 14.99
CA LEU A 253 -9.75 31.48 14.02
C LEU A 253 -9.60 32.22 12.69
N HIS A 254 -9.31 33.51 12.71
CA HIS A 254 -9.09 34.31 11.49
C HIS A 254 -7.88 33.79 10.70
N GLN A 255 -6.80 33.40 11.37
CA GLN A 255 -5.67 32.81 10.67
C GLN A 255 -6.09 31.49 10.00
N ASN A 256 -7.02 30.75 10.60
CA ASN A 256 -7.36 29.39 10.19
C ASN A 256 -8.72 29.23 9.53
N CYS A 257 -9.42 30.30 9.16
CA CYS A 257 -10.72 30.21 8.49
C CYS A 257 -10.58 30.07 6.98
N ALA A 258 -11.66 29.65 6.34
CA ALA A 258 -11.78 29.76 4.89
C ALA A 258 -12.02 31.23 4.49
N ASP A 259 -11.49 31.62 3.33
CA ASP A 259 -11.61 32.99 2.78
C ASP A 259 -13.07 33.47 2.72
N SER A 260 -14.00 32.57 2.41
CA SER A 260 -15.44 32.86 2.34
C SER A 260 -16.08 33.20 3.69
N THR A 261 -15.42 32.87 4.81
CA THR A 261 -15.89 33.13 6.19
C THR A 261 -15.04 34.16 6.93
N GLU A 262 -13.94 34.62 6.33
CA GLU A 262 -13.05 35.64 6.88
C GLU A 262 -13.79 36.94 7.26
N PRO A 263 -14.75 37.46 6.45
CA PRO A 263 -15.49 38.67 6.81
C PRO A 263 -16.27 38.53 8.12
N GLU A 264 -16.98 37.42 8.33
CA GLU A 264 -17.76 37.18 9.56
C GLU A 264 -16.87 37.00 10.79
N VAL A 265 -15.75 36.28 10.66
CA VAL A 265 -14.75 36.14 11.73
C VAL A 265 -14.18 37.52 12.08
N THR A 266 -13.85 38.32 11.08
CA THR A 266 -13.32 39.68 11.26
C THR A 266 -14.30 40.60 11.98
N ILE A 267 -15.60 40.52 11.67
CA ILE A 267 -16.64 41.28 12.38
C ILE A 267 -16.67 40.90 13.85
N LYS A 268 -16.71 39.59 14.16
CA LYS A 268 -16.72 39.12 15.55
C LYS A 268 -15.44 39.50 16.30
N TRP A 269 -14.30 39.40 15.64
CA TRP A 269 -13.00 39.78 16.18
C TRP A 269 -12.95 41.28 16.54
N LYS A 270 -13.48 42.15 15.68
CA LYS A 270 -13.65 43.59 15.97
C LYS A 270 -14.57 43.83 17.16
N GLU A 271 -15.68 43.11 17.26
CA GLU A 271 -16.63 43.21 18.38
C GLU A 271 -15.95 42.86 19.72
N LEU A 272 -15.26 41.72 19.78
CA LEU A 272 -14.54 41.26 20.97
C LEU A 272 -13.41 42.22 21.35
N THR A 273 -12.66 42.72 20.36
CA THR A 273 -11.61 43.72 20.59
C THR A 273 -12.18 44.99 21.20
N LYS A 274 -13.30 45.51 20.64
CA LYS A 274 -13.99 46.70 21.18
C LYS A 274 -14.44 46.50 22.63
N LYS A 275 -14.95 45.31 22.97
CA LYS A 275 -15.35 44.95 24.35
C LYS A 275 -14.16 44.81 25.30
N ALA A 276 -13.01 44.36 24.81
CA ALA A 276 -11.80 44.17 25.63
C ALA A 276 -11.10 45.50 25.98
N ILE A 277 -11.04 46.46 25.04
CA ILE A 277 -10.35 47.75 25.24
C ILE A 277 -10.68 48.47 26.57
N PRO A 278 -11.96 48.66 26.97
CA PRO A 278 -12.29 49.35 28.21
C PRO A 278 -11.93 48.56 29.48
N LEU A 279 -11.73 47.24 29.38
CA LEU A 279 -11.41 46.36 30.51
C LEU A 279 -9.91 46.29 30.82
N LEU A 280 -9.06 46.82 29.92
CA LEU A 280 -7.61 46.83 30.09
C LEU A 280 -7.19 47.70 31.28
N LYS A 281 -6.38 47.12 32.17
CA LYS A 281 -5.85 47.76 33.38
C LYS A 281 -4.37 48.09 33.24
N THR A 282 -3.63 47.36 32.43
CA THR A 282 -2.17 47.52 32.31
C THR A 282 -1.69 47.76 30.87
N PRO A 283 -0.54 48.44 30.69
CA PRO A 283 0.10 48.58 29.37
C PRO A 283 0.51 47.23 28.75
N ALA A 284 0.83 46.23 29.57
CA ALA A 284 1.16 44.88 29.13
C ALA A 284 -0.07 44.17 28.51
N GLU A 285 -1.23 44.24 29.17
CA GLU A 285 -2.50 43.73 28.62
C GLU A 285 -2.85 44.42 27.29
N ALA A 286 -2.64 45.74 27.21
CA ALA A 286 -2.89 46.49 25.98
C ALA A 286 -1.92 46.14 24.85
N LYS A 287 -0.66 45.81 25.18
CA LYS A 287 0.33 45.30 24.21
C LYS A 287 -0.08 43.93 23.68
N GLU A 288 -0.57 43.05 24.54
CA GLU A 288 -1.03 41.73 24.13
C GLU A 288 -2.31 41.81 23.30
N LEU A 289 -3.25 42.67 23.66
CA LEU A 289 -4.42 42.93 22.83
C LEU A 289 -4.01 43.48 21.46
N TYR A 290 -3.00 44.36 21.39
CA TYR A 290 -2.54 44.93 20.13
C TYR A 290 -2.03 43.86 19.16
N ARG A 291 -1.32 42.83 19.65
CA ARG A 291 -0.88 41.69 18.83
C ARG A 291 -2.02 40.85 18.30
N ASN A 292 -3.12 40.79 19.05
CA ASN A 292 -4.28 39.97 18.75
C ASN A 292 -5.48 40.81 18.30
N CYS A 293 -5.29 42.03 17.80
CA CYS A 293 -6.38 42.87 17.31
C CYS A 293 -6.35 42.96 15.77
N PRO A 294 -7.52 43.14 15.12
CA PRO A 294 -7.53 43.36 13.68
C PRO A 294 -6.83 44.68 13.37
N ASN A 295 -6.14 44.75 12.23
CA ASN A 295 -5.35 45.91 11.82
C ASN A 295 -6.13 47.24 11.92
N SER A 296 -7.42 47.23 11.58
CA SER A 296 -8.29 48.42 11.67
C SER A 296 -8.52 48.94 13.08
N MET A 297 -8.33 48.11 14.11
CA MET A 297 -8.46 48.47 15.53
C MET A 297 -7.11 48.83 16.18
N GLY A 298 -5.99 48.59 15.48
CA GLY A 298 -4.63 48.85 15.97
C GLY A 298 -4.44 50.26 16.53
N PRO A 299 -4.84 51.33 15.82
CA PRO A 299 -4.72 52.70 16.34
C PRO A 299 -5.46 52.92 17.67
N THR A 300 -6.67 52.37 17.80
CA THR A 300 -7.48 52.49 19.02
C THR A 300 -6.82 51.79 20.21
N VAL A 301 -6.28 50.59 19.99
CA VAL A 301 -5.57 49.82 21.04
C VAL A 301 -4.27 50.52 21.44
N ILE A 302 -3.51 51.07 20.48
CA ILE A 302 -2.32 51.88 20.76
C ILE A 302 -2.67 53.09 21.63
N ASN A 303 -3.72 53.83 21.29
CA ASN A 303 -4.14 55.00 22.07
C ASN A 303 -4.48 54.63 23.52
N LYS A 304 -5.18 53.50 23.73
CA LYS A 304 -5.45 52.99 25.08
C LYS A 304 -4.17 52.60 25.81
N ARG A 305 -3.22 51.97 25.12
CA ARG A 305 -1.91 51.63 25.66
C ARG A 305 -1.10 52.87 26.07
N ILE A 306 -1.15 53.96 25.30
CA ILE A 306 -0.56 55.26 25.66
C ILE A 306 -1.22 55.81 26.93
N GLU A 307 -2.56 55.80 27.01
CA GLU A 307 -3.31 56.27 28.19
C GLU A 307 -2.90 55.52 29.46
N LEU A 308 -2.88 54.18 29.40
CA LEU A 308 -2.48 53.34 30.53
C LEU A 308 -1.01 53.54 30.90
N THR A 309 -0.12 53.74 29.92
CA THR A 309 1.30 54.05 30.18
C THR A 309 1.43 55.38 30.93
N LYS A 310 0.73 56.43 30.46
CA LYS A 310 0.74 57.74 31.13
C LYS A 310 0.21 57.66 32.56
N LYS A 311 -0.81 56.84 32.80
CA LYS A 311 -1.36 56.59 34.15
C LYS A 311 -0.40 55.83 35.05
N ALA A 312 0.45 54.96 34.50
CA ALA A 312 1.40 54.16 35.28
C ALA A 312 2.65 54.95 35.72
N ILE A 313 3.13 55.92 34.91
CA ILE A 313 4.36 56.68 35.17
C ILE A 313 4.42 57.27 36.60
N PRO A 314 3.39 57.97 37.11
CA PRO A 314 3.44 58.59 38.44
C PRO A 314 3.57 57.61 39.62
N PHE A 315 3.31 56.31 39.39
CA PHE A 315 3.34 55.29 40.44
C PHE A 315 4.60 54.43 40.43
N LEU A 316 5.53 54.69 39.50
CA LEU A 316 6.81 54.00 39.43
C LEU A 316 7.69 54.41 40.63
N LYS A 317 8.15 53.43 41.41
CA LYS A 317 9.00 53.63 42.59
C LYS A 317 10.39 53.03 42.42
N THR A 318 10.56 52.12 41.47
CA THR A 318 11.83 51.41 41.28
C THR A 318 12.30 51.41 39.81
N PRO A 319 13.62 51.32 39.57
CA PRO A 319 14.16 51.13 38.22
C PRO A 319 13.61 49.86 37.53
N THR A 320 13.28 48.82 38.29
CA THR A 320 12.71 47.57 37.77
C THR A 320 11.31 47.78 37.18
N GLU A 321 10.43 48.45 37.91
CA GLU A 321 9.07 48.79 37.43
C GLU A 321 9.13 49.68 36.19
N ALA A 322 10.06 50.64 36.16
CA ALA A 322 10.25 51.53 35.03
C ALA A 322 10.80 50.78 33.79
N LYS A 323 11.68 49.78 33.97
CA LYS A 323 12.16 48.90 32.89
C LYS A 323 11.05 48.00 32.35
N GLU A 324 10.19 47.47 33.21
CA GLU A 324 9.02 46.68 32.78
C GLU A 324 8.04 47.53 31.98
N LEU A 325 7.76 48.76 32.44
CA LEU A 325 6.93 49.70 31.71
C LEU A 325 7.55 50.06 30.36
N TYR A 326 8.86 50.27 30.29
CA TYR A 326 9.59 50.53 29.04
C TYR A 326 9.41 49.40 28.00
N GLN A 327 9.44 48.14 28.44
CA GLN A 327 9.20 47.00 27.55
C GLN A 327 7.75 46.92 27.05
N ASN A 328 6.82 47.43 27.85
CA ASN A 328 5.39 47.32 27.62
C ASN A 328 4.73 48.60 27.10
N CYS A 329 5.45 49.71 26.97
CA CYS A 329 4.92 50.94 26.41
C CYS A 329 5.01 50.98 24.87
N PRO A 330 4.20 51.81 24.20
CA PRO A 330 4.37 52.12 22.78
C PRO A 330 5.72 52.82 22.55
N ASP A 331 6.27 52.70 21.34
CA ASP A 331 7.58 53.29 21.01
C ASP A 331 7.60 54.81 21.22
N SER A 332 6.48 55.49 20.96
CA SER A 332 6.32 56.94 21.18
C SER A 332 6.46 57.36 22.65
N MET A 333 6.29 56.45 23.61
CA MET A 333 6.40 56.74 25.05
C MET A 333 7.77 56.37 25.64
N LYS A 334 8.63 55.66 24.89
CA LYS A 334 9.95 55.23 25.35
C LYS A 334 10.86 56.39 25.79
N PRO A 335 10.96 57.53 25.07
CA PRO A 335 11.78 58.65 25.50
C PRO A 335 11.35 59.21 26.87
N THR A 336 10.05 59.27 27.12
CA THR A 336 9.47 59.74 28.39
C THR A 336 9.87 58.85 29.56
N ILE A 337 9.84 57.52 29.37
CA ILE A 337 10.23 56.57 30.42
C ILE A 337 11.75 56.59 30.64
N ILE A 338 12.55 56.73 29.59
CA ILE A 338 14.01 56.90 29.72
C ILE A 338 14.35 58.16 30.51
N LYS A 339 13.65 59.27 30.26
CA LYS A 339 13.83 60.49 31.05
C LYS A 339 13.56 60.24 32.53
N PHE A 340 12.43 59.60 32.85
CA PHE A 340 12.09 59.24 34.23
C PHE A 340 13.12 58.30 34.89
N LEU A 341 13.63 57.30 34.16
CA LEU A 341 14.70 56.40 34.61
C LEU A 341 16.02 57.10 34.94
N ARG A 342 16.28 58.29 34.37
CA ARG A 342 17.47 59.10 34.69
C ARG A 342 17.28 59.99 35.91
N GLU A 343 16.04 60.19 36.34
CA GLU A 343 15.63 61.07 37.44
C GLU A 343 15.35 60.29 38.75
N LEU A 344 15.22 58.95 38.66
CA LEU A 344 15.25 57.99 39.77
C LEU A 344 16.69 57.56 40.09
#